data_AF-A0A6H1UGA5-F1
#
_entry.id   AF-A0A6H1UGA5-F1
#
_cell.length_a   1.000
_cell.length_b   1.000
_cell.length_c   1.000
_cell.angle_alpha   90.00
_cell.angle_beta   90.00
_cell.angle_gamma   90.00
#
_symmetry.space_group_name_H-M   'P 1'
#
loop_
_entity.id
_entity.type
_entity.pdbx_description
1 polymer ?
#
loop_
_entity_poly.entity_id
_entity_poly.type
_entity_poly.pdbx_seq_one_letter_code
_entity_poly.pdbx_strand_id
1 'polypeptide(L)'
;MADPKQLGKVLVMVDKQLEQANLALRQARSTVDALQQQMQQLQNYRWDYIKQAQNKKGGTLQASEYQQFHFYISKLDSTITQHVAKQRQAQEAVQQKQQDWQQAKQRQQALQLLIDNAEQQRRSAEAKREQSALDEFSTQQYLRRQR
;
A
#
# COMPACT_ATOMS: atom_id res chain seq x y z
N MET A 1 -32.35 0.60 -8.63
CA MET A 1 -31.29 0.84 -7.63
C MET A 1 -30.63 -0.49 -7.32
N ALA A 2 -29.30 -0.54 -7.18
CA ALA A 2 -28.59 -1.79 -6.86
C ALA A 2 -29.04 -2.30 -5.47
N ASP A 3 -29.21 -3.62 -5.32
CA ASP A 3 -29.63 -4.24 -4.07
C ASP A 3 -28.54 -4.02 -2.99
N PRO A 4 -28.88 -3.45 -1.81
CA PRO A 4 -27.94 -3.26 -0.69
C PRO A 4 -27.15 -4.53 -0.34
N LYS A 5 -27.76 -5.73 -0.46
CA LYS A 5 -27.07 -7.00 -0.20
C LYS A 5 -25.98 -7.31 -1.23
N GLN A 6 -26.17 -6.88 -2.48
CA GLN A 6 -25.14 -7.03 -3.53
C GLN A 6 -24.00 -6.04 -3.31
N LEU A 7 -24.31 -4.80 -2.91
CA LEU A 7 -23.30 -3.80 -2.56
C LEU A 7 -22.43 -4.24 -1.38
N GLY A 8 -23.02 -4.86 -0.34
CA GLY A 8 -22.26 -5.41 0.79
C GLY A 8 -21.28 -6.52 0.39
N LYS A 9 -21.64 -7.39 -0.56
CA LYS A 9 -20.70 -8.42 -1.07
C LYS A 9 -19.54 -7.79 -1.83
N VAL A 10 -19.80 -6.76 -2.63
CA VAL A 10 -18.76 -6.03 -3.37
C VAL A 10 -17.83 -5.29 -2.39
N LEU A 11 -18.37 -4.71 -1.32
CA LEU A 11 -17.58 -4.07 -0.28
C LEU A 11 -16.55 -5.03 0.34
N VAL A 12 -16.96 -6.24 0.73
CA VAL A 12 -16.05 -7.27 1.26
C VAL A 12 -14.92 -7.62 0.28
N MET A 13 -15.23 -7.73 -1.02
CA MET A 13 -14.20 -7.97 -2.03
C MET A 13 -13.23 -6.79 -2.15
N VAL A 14 -13.74 -5.57 -2.10
CA VAL A 14 -12.91 -4.36 -2.16
C VAL A 14 -12.06 -4.17 -0.90
N ASP A 15 -12.58 -4.50 0.29
CA ASP A 15 -11.80 -4.51 1.53
C ASP A 15 -10.63 -5.50 1.45
N LYS A 16 -10.87 -6.70 0.92
CA LYS A 16 -9.79 -7.68 0.68
C LYS A 16 -8.76 -7.16 -0.32
N GLN A 17 -9.19 -6.49 -1.38
CA GLN A 17 -8.27 -5.86 -2.35
C GLN A 17 -7.45 -4.74 -1.71
N LEU A 18 -8.07 -3.93 -0.85
CA LEU A 18 -7.41 -2.86 -0.11
C LEU A 18 -6.36 -3.42 0.85
N GLU A 19 -6.68 -4.50 1.57
CA GLU A 19 -5.73 -5.19 2.46
C GLU A 19 -4.54 -5.75 1.66
N GLN A 20 -4.80 -6.43 0.55
CA GLN A 20 -3.74 -6.93 -0.33
C GLN A 20 -2.86 -5.80 -0.89
N ALA A 21 -3.45 -4.70 -1.33
CA ALA A 21 -2.71 -3.53 -1.81
C ALA A 21 -1.86 -2.90 -0.69
N ASN A 22 -2.38 -2.85 0.54
CA ASN A 22 -1.65 -2.35 1.70
C ASN A 22 -0.45 -3.26 2.04
N LEU A 23 -0.64 -4.58 2.05
CA LEU A 23 0.45 -5.54 2.25
C LEU A 23 1.53 -5.41 1.16
N ALA A 24 1.13 -5.30 -0.10
CA ALA A 24 2.05 -5.12 -1.21
C ALA A 24 2.85 -3.80 -1.09
N LEU A 25 2.20 -2.71 -0.69
CA LEU A 25 2.86 -1.42 -0.45
C LEU A 25 3.86 -1.50 0.71
N ARG A 26 3.50 -2.16 1.81
CA ARG A 26 4.41 -2.38 2.94
C ARG A 26 5.64 -3.18 2.53
N GLN A 27 5.42 -4.26 1.78
CA GLN A 27 6.53 -5.09 1.27
C GLN A 27 7.45 -4.29 0.35
N ALA A 28 6.89 -3.49 -0.57
CA ALA A 28 7.68 -2.65 -1.48
C ALA A 28 8.54 -1.63 -0.71
N ARG A 29 7.99 -1.00 0.33
CA ARG A 29 8.74 -0.07 1.21
C ARG A 29 9.87 -0.78 1.95
N SER A 30 9.59 -1.94 2.54
CA SER A 30 10.61 -2.75 3.21
C SER A 30 11.75 -3.14 2.27
N THR A 31 11.46 -3.41 0.99
CA THR A 31 12.49 -3.68 -0.02
C THR A 31 13.38 -2.45 -0.26
N VAL A 32 12.80 -1.25 -0.34
CA VAL A 32 13.58 0.00 -0.47
C VAL A 32 14.51 0.18 0.73
N ASP A 33 13.99 0.00 1.95
CA ASP A 33 14.76 0.14 3.18
C ASP A 33 15.92 -0.86 3.24
N ALA A 34 15.66 -2.13 2.88
CA ALA A 34 16.70 -3.16 2.81
C ALA A 34 17.79 -2.82 1.80
N LEU A 35 17.41 -2.30 0.61
CA LEU A 35 18.38 -1.89 -0.41
C LEU A 35 19.19 -0.66 0.03
N GLN A 36 18.60 0.27 0.79
CA GLN A 36 19.31 1.39 1.40
C GLN A 36 20.33 0.94 2.43
N GLN A 37 19.97 0.00 3.31
CA GLN A 37 20.90 -0.59 4.28
C GLN A 37 22.07 -1.31 3.58
N GLN A 38 21.78 -2.10 2.55
CA GLN A 38 22.82 -2.77 1.76
C GLN A 38 23.76 -1.77 1.07
N MET A 39 23.23 -0.67 0.53
CA MET A 39 24.06 0.40 -0.06
C MET A 39 25.01 1.00 0.99
N GLN A 40 24.51 1.30 2.19
CA GLN A 40 25.35 1.82 3.27
C GLN A 40 26.47 0.83 3.65
N GLN A 41 26.15 -0.46 3.73
CA GLN A 41 27.13 -1.51 3.99
C GLN A 41 28.21 -1.56 2.90
N LEU A 42 27.83 -1.50 1.61
CA LEU A 42 28.77 -1.49 0.49
C LEU A 42 29.70 -0.26 0.54
N GLN A 43 29.17 0.91 0.88
CA GLN A 43 29.95 2.14 1.01
C GLN A 43 30.94 2.08 2.18
N ASN A 44 30.49 1.61 3.35
CA ASN A 44 31.36 1.43 4.51
C ASN A 44 32.49 0.45 4.19
N TYR A 45 32.14 -0.68 3.59
CA TYR A 45 33.10 -1.70 3.20
C TYR A 45 34.11 -1.18 2.17
N ARG A 46 33.67 -0.37 1.18
CA ARG A 46 34.58 0.32 0.25
C ARG A 46 35.57 1.21 0.97
N TRP A 47 35.09 2.00 1.93
CA TRP A 47 35.91 2.93 2.70
C TRP A 47 36.96 2.17 3.54
N ASP A 48 36.55 1.13 4.26
CA ASP A 48 37.44 0.29 5.06
C ASP A 48 38.52 -0.37 4.20
N TYR A 49 38.14 -0.86 3.02
CA TYR A 49 39.06 -1.50 2.08
C TYR A 49 40.12 -0.51 1.55
N ILE A 50 39.70 0.71 1.17
CA ILE A 50 40.62 1.77 0.74
C ILE A 50 41.59 2.15 1.86
N LYS A 51 41.09 2.32 3.10
CA LYS A 51 41.92 2.65 4.27
C LYS A 51 42.96 1.57 4.55
N GLN A 52 42.56 0.30 4.49
CA GLN A 52 43.49 -0.83 4.64
C GLN A 52 44.58 -0.83 3.55
N ALA A 53 44.22 -0.56 2.30
CA ALA A 53 45.17 -0.48 1.20
C ALA A 53 46.16 0.69 1.35
N GLN A 54 45.70 1.85 1.86
CA GLN A 54 46.56 3.01 2.13
C GLN A 54 47.56 2.73 3.27
N ASN A 55 47.11 2.09 4.36
CA ASN A 55 47.97 1.77 5.50
C ASN A 55 49.11 0.79 5.16
N LYS A 56 48.92 -0.07 4.14
CA LYS A 56 49.97 -0.98 3.65
C LYS A 56 51.07 -0.28 2.84
N LYS A 57 50.88 0.98 2.41
CA LYS A 57 51.87 1.74 1.61
C LYS A 57 53.12 2.20 2.40
N GLY A 58 53.19 1.96 3.70
CA GLY A 58 54.39 2.20 4.51
C GLY A 58 55.57 1.26 4.17
N GLY A 59 55.32 0.18 3.42
CA GLY A 59 56.32 -0.63 2.74
C GLY A 59 55.98 -0.72 1.25
N THR A 60 56.99 -0.93 0.39
CA THR A 60 56.81 -1.04 -1.07
C THR A 60 55.79 -2.12 -1.40
N LEU A 61 54.55 -1.72 -1.73
CA LEU A 61 53.50 -2.65 -2.17
C LEU A 61 53.99 -3.43 -3.39
N GLN A 62 53.79 -4.74 -3.39
CA GLN A 62 54.11 -5.55 -4.56
C GLN A 62 53.12 -5.22 -5.69
N ALA A 63 53.59 -5.25 -6.95
CA ALA A 63 52.76 -4.90 -8.10
C ALA A 63 51.47 -5.74 -8.20
N SER A 64 51.52 -7.00 -7.75
CA SER A 64 50.38 -7.92 -7.65
C SER A 64 49.29 -7.43 -6.68
N GLU A 65 49.67 -6.89 -5.51
CA GLU A 65 48.74 -6.36 -4.51
C GLU A 65 48.00 -5.11 -5.04
N TYR A 66 48.72 -4.29 -5.81
CA TYR A 66 48.14 -3.11 -6.46
C TYR A 66 47.12 -3.49 -7.54
N GLN A 67 47.43 -4.48 -8.38
CA GLN A 67 46.50 -5.00 -9.39
C GLN A 67 45.23 -5.59 -8.74
N GLN A 68 45.39 -6.36 -7.67
CA GLN A 68 44.27 -6.97 -6.96
C GLN A 68 43.36 -5.90 -6.32
N PHE A 69 43.95 -4.85 -5.74
CA PHE A 69 43.21 -3.71 -5.20
C PHE A 69 42.35 -3.04 -6.27
N HIS A 70 42.93 -2.70 -7.43
CA HIS A 70 42.21 -2.05 -8.53
C HIS A 70 41.09 -2.91 -9.10
N PHE A 71 41.35 -4.22 -9.28
CA PHE A 71 40.31 -5.16 -9.72
C PHE A 71 39.12 -5.18 -8.76
N TYR A 72 39.40 -5.25 -7.46
CA TYR A 72 38.35 -5.35 -6.45
C TYR A 72 37.52 -4.06 -6.34
N ILE A 73 38.17 -2.89 -6.36
CA ILE A 73 37.48 -1.59 -6.38
C ILE A 73 36.59 -1.48 -7.62
N SER A 74 37.11 -1.82 -8.81
CA SER A 74 36.33 -1.80 -10.04
C SER A 74 35.10 -2.70 -9.96
N LYS A 75 35.25 -3.90 -9.39
CA LYS A 75 34.13 -4.82 -9.17
C LYS A 75 33.10 -4.23 -8.21
N LEU A 76 33.54 -3.64 -7.10
CA LEU A 76 32.67 -3.03 -6.10
C LEU A 76 31.89 -1.83 -6.67
N ASP A 77 32.55 -0.97 -7.44
CA ASP A 77 31.93 0.18 -8.10
C ASP A 77 30.88 -0.29 -9.15
N SER A 78 31.16 -1.36 -9.89
CA SER A 78 30.18 -2.00 -10.78
C SER A 78 28.96 -2.52 -10.02
N THR A 79 29.19 -3.19 -8.87
CA THR A 79 28.10 -3.68 -8.01
C THR A 79 27.27 -2.53 -7.43
N ILE A 80 27.90 -1.45 -6.96
CA ILE A 80 27.21 -0.24 -6.48
C ILE A 80 26.33 0.34 -7.58
N THR A 81 26.84 0.45 -8.80
CA THR A 81 26.07 0.95 -9.95
C THR A 81 24.83 0.10 -10.21
N GLN A 82 24.94 -1.23 -10.17
CA GLN A 82 23.79 -2.13 -10.30
C GLN A 82 22.81 -1.97 -9.12
N HIS A 83 23.33 -1.74 -7.92
CA HIS A 83 22.52 -1.53 -6.71
C HIS A 83 21.69 -0.24 -6.79
N VAL A 84 22.26 0.85 -7.32
CA VAL A 84 21.54 2.11 -7.56
C VAL A 84 20.38 1.87 -8.54
N ALA A 85 20.59 1.11 -9.61
CA ALA A 85 19.52 0.77 -10.54
C ALA A 85 18.40 -0.02 -9.86
N LYS A 86 18.73 -0.99 -9.01
CA LYS A 86 17.74 -1.75 -8.20
C LYS A 86 16.98 -0.86 -7.22
N GLN A 87 17.66 0.07 -6.55
CA GLN A 87 17.01 1.04 -5.65
C GLN A 87 15.99 1.89 -6.39
N ARG A 88 16.35 2.39 -7.58
CA ARG A 88 15.44 3.17 -8.41
C ARG A 88 14.20 2.34 -8.79
N GLN A 89 14.38 1.12 -9.27
CA GLN A 89 13.27 0.22 -9.60
C GLN A 89 12.37 -0.06 -8.39
N ALA A 90 12.96 -0.27 -7.20
CA ALA A 90 12.20 -0.48 -5.98
C ALA A 90 11.39 0.76 -5.56
N GLN A 91 11.95 1.97 -5.75
CA GLN A 91 11.24 3.23 -5.49
C GLN A 91 10.07 3.43 -6.48
N GLU A 92 10.28 3.15 -7.76
CA GLU A 92 9.22 3.16 -8.77
C GLU A 92 8.11 2.14 -8.42
N ALA A 93 8.47 0.95 -7.94
CA ALA A 93 7.51 -0.04 -7.46
C ALA A 93 6.70 0.45 -6.25
N VAL A 94 7.33 1.16 -5.29
CA VAL A 94 6.61 1.78 -4.17
C VAL A 94 5.58 2.79 -4.66
N GLN A 95 5.94 3.63 -5.63
CA GLN A 95 5.01 4.62 -6.21
C GLN A 95 3.82 3.93 -6.87
N GLN A 96 4.06 2.88 -7.66
CA GLN A 96 2.97 2.11 -8.28
C GLN A 96 2.05 1.47 -7.23
N LYS A 97 2.61 0.80 -6.21
CA LYS A 97 1.80 0.18 -5.14
C LYS A 97 1.04 1.20 -4.30
N GLN A 98 1.59 2.40 -4.16
CA GLN A 98 0.89 3.50 -3.50
C GLN A 98 -0.32 3.97 -4.30
N GLN A 99 -0.20 4.08 -5.63
CA GLN A 99 -1.33 4.40 -6.51
C GLN A 99 -2.40 3.30 -6.46
N ASP A 100 -2.00 2.03 -6.55
CA ASP A 100 -2.92 0.88 -6.47
C ASP A 100 -3.72 0.91 -5.16
N TRP A 101 -3.04 1.16 -4.03
CA TRP A 101 -3.68 1.29 -2.71
C TRP A 101 -4.63 2.48 -2.63
N GLN A 102 -4.24 3.65 -3.16
CA GLN A 102 -5.09 4.84 -3.18
C GLN A 102 -6.38 4.59 -3.99
N GLN A 103 -6.27 3.93 -5.15
CA GLN A 103 -7.43 3.59 -5.97
C GLN A 103 -8.36 2.60 -5.26
N ALA A 104 -7.81 1.56 -4.63
CA ALA A 104 -8.60 0.61 -3.85
C ALA A 104 -9.34 1.31 -2.70
N LYS A 105 -8.65 2.21 -1.99
CA LYS A 105 -9.22 2.98 -0.88
C LYS A 105 -10.35 3.91 -1.35
N GLN A 106 -10.16 4.59 -2.48
CA GLN A 106 -11.20 5.46 -3.05
C GLN A 106 -12.45 4.67 -3.45
N ARG A 107 -12.27 3.49 -4.06
CA ARG A 107 -13.39 2.59 -4.42
C ARG A 107 -14.14 2.11 -3.18
N GLN A 108 -13.41 1.75 -2.12
CA GLN A 108 -14.00 1.33 -0.85
C GLN A 108 -14.88 2.44 -0.25
N GLN A 109 -14.35 3.66 -0.17
CA GLN A 109 -15.08 4.82 0.34
C GLN A 109 -16.33 5.14 -0.48
N ALA A 110 -16.22 5.08 -1.81
CA ALA A 110 -17.36 5.30 -2.70
C ALA A 110 -18.45 4.24 -2.51
N LEU A 111 -18.08 2.97 -2.36
CA LEU A 111 -19.04 1.89 -2.09
C LEU A 111 -19.71 2.04 -0.73
N GLN A 112 -18.95 2.40 0.31
CA GLN A 112 -19.52 2.64 1.63
C GLN A 112 -20.58 3.74 1.58
N LEU A 113 -20.27 4.86 0.94
CA LEU A 113 -21.22 5.97 0.77
C LEU A 113 -22.48 5.53 0.03
N LEU A 114 -22.35 4.70 -1.01
CA LEU A 114 -23.50 4.18 -1.76
C LEU A 114 -24.37 3.24 -0.90
N ILE A 115 -23.75 2.40 -0.07
CA ILE A 115 -24.45 1.53 0.87
C ILE A 115 -25.22 2.36 1.90
N ASP A 116 -24.56 3.32 2.53
CA ASP A 116 -25.15 4.17 3.57
C ASP A 116 -26.37 4.93 3.00
N ASN A 117 -26.24 5.49 1.81
CA ASN A 117 -27.34 6.17 1.11
C ASN A 117 -28.51 5.22 0.79
N ALA A 118 -28.21 4.00 0.32
CA ALA A 118 -29.24 3.01 0.02
C ALA A 118 -29.98 2.56 1.28
N GLU A 119 -29.27 2.37 2.39
CA GLU A 119 -29.87 2.06 3.69
C GLU A 119 -30.76 3.19 4.19
N GLN A 120 -30.31 4.44 4.09
CA GLN A 120 -31.09 5.60 4.52
C GLN A 120 -32.40 5.72 3.73
N GLN A 121 -32.34 5.52 2.41
CA GLN A 121 -33.54 5.51 1.56
C GLN A 121 -34.49 4.37 1.94
N ARG A 122 -33.96 3.18 2.25
CA ARG A 122 -34.77 2.04 2.70
C ARG A 122 -35.49 2.33 4.02
N ARG A 123 -34.77 2.85 5.00
CA ARG A 123 -35.32 3.24 6.32
C ARG A 123 -36.40 4.30 6.18
N SER A 124 -36.18 5.30 5.32
CA SER A 124 -37.18 6.34 5.01
C SER A 124 -38.44 5.76 4.37
N ALA A 125 -38.30 4.82 3.43
CA ALA A 125 -39.43 4.15 2.80
C ALA A 125 -40.21 3.23 3.77
N GLU A 126 -39.50 2.52 4.66
CA GLU A 126 -40.10 1.70 5.72
C GLU A 126 -40.89 2.56 6.71
N ALA A 127 -40.31 3.67 7.20
CA ALA A 127 -40.99 4.59 8.10
C ALA A 127 -42.26 5.20 7.49
N LYS A 128 -42.25 5.55 6.20
CA LYS A 128 -43.45 6.04 5.48
C LYS A 128 -44.55 4.97 5.40
N ARG A 129 -44.17 3.70 5.18
CA ARG A 129 -45.13 2.59 5.15
C ARG A 129 -45.75 2.34 6.52
N GLU A 130 -44.93 2.36 7.57
CA GLU A 130 -45.39 2.22 8.96
C GLU A 130 -46.34 3.35 9.35
N GLN A 131 -45.99 4.60 9.04
CA GLN A 131 -46.85 5.76 9.26
C GLN A 131 -48.21 5.59 8.56
N SER A 132 -48.22 5.23 7.27
CA SER A 132 -49.46 5.02 6.52
C SER A 132 -50.33 3.92 7.13
N ALA A 133 -49.74 2.83 7.61
CA ALA A 133 -50.47 1.73 8.24
C ALA A 133 -51.08 2.14 9.59
N LEU A 134 -50.36 2.94 10.38
CA LEU A 134 -50.85 3.50 11.65
C LEU A 134 -51.99 4.50 11.43
N ASP A 135 -51.87 5.37 10.42
CA ASP A 135 -52.91 6.34 10.06
C ASP A 135 -54.19 5.63 9.59
N GLU A 136 -54.06 4.58 8.78
CA GLU A 136 -55.19 3.76 8.35
C GLU A 136 -55.87 3.05 9.53
N PHE A 137 -55.09 2.43 10.42
CA PHE A 137 -55.62 1.77 11.61
C PHE A 137 -56.35 2.76 12.53
N SER A 138 -55.77 3.94 12.75
CA SER A 138 -56.37 5.00 13.58
C SER A 138 -57.68 5.50 12.99
N THR A 139 -57.73 5.69 11.67
CA THR A 139 -58.94 6.08 10.94
C THR A 139 -60.04 5.02 11.07
N GLN A 140 -59.69 3.74 10.89
CA GLN A 140 -60.64 2.64 11.05
C GLN A 140 -61.19 2.53 12.49
N GLN A 141 -60.35 2.71 13.51
CA GLN A 141 -60.80 2.73 14.90
C GLN A 141 -61.75 3.89 15.19
N TYR A 142 -61.43 5.09 14.71
CA TYR A 142 -62.27 6.26 14.89
C TYR A 142 -63.66 6.06 14.28
N LEU A 143 -63.72 5.57 13.04
CA LEU A 143 -64.99 5.26 12.36
C LEU A 143 -65.82 4.19 13.09
N ARG A 144 -65.17 3.22 13.74
CA ARG A 144 -65.86 2.20 14.55
C ARG A 144 -66.44 2.75 15.85
N ARG A 145 -65.81 3.75 16.46
CA ARG A 145 -66.30 4.39 17.70
C ARG A 145 -67.44 5.38 17.46
N GLN A 146 -67.61 5.88 16.24
CA GLN A 146 -68.70 6.78 15.87
C GLN A 146 -69.99 6.06 15.44
N ARG A 147 -69.98 4.73 15.37
CA ARG A 147 -71.17 3.90 15.17
C ARG A 147 -71.71 3.44 16.51
#